data_AF-A0AAV0XY90-F1
#
_entry.id   AF-A0AAV0XY90-F1
#
_cell.length_a   1.000
_cell.length_b   1.000
_cell.length_c   1.000
_cell.angle_alpha   90.00
_cell.angle_beta   90.00
_cell.angle_gamma   90.00
#
_symmetry.space_group_name_H-M   'P 1'
#
loop_
_entity.id
_entity.type
_entity.pdbx_description
1 polymer ?
#
loop_
_entity_poly.entity_id
_entity_poly.type
_entity_poly.pdbx_seq_one_letter_code
_entity_poly.pdbx_strand_id
1 'polypeptide(L)'
;MLMTMVDGKVINTLTETSSQLCYICKCNPTNMNDLDNIKRFVVNEDNVKYGMSSLHAWIKFLELVLHIAYKLESAPTTKRTTSEQKKKIEEKKKEIQFRLWNELGIKVDKVVQGRGTSNTGNVARRFFRNTEKVAEITGINLNLLNRFSTILTVISCGSEINYDEFENYAKDTAELYVKHYNWYRMPPSIHKILIHGSLIIKNALVPIGQLSEEAQEASNKNYNRFREHHSRKSSRIHTNTDIFNFLLVSSDPLITSLRTQPNKSHTKLPPEAIHLLNIESSELNEIETSDGEINSSYSE
;
A
#
# COMPACT_ATOMS: atom_id res chain seq x y z
N MET A 1 -7.14 22.65 3.74
CA MET A 1 -7.61 21.26 3.54
C MET A 1 -6.67 20.56 2.57
N LEU A 2 -6.28 19.32 2.86
CA LEU A 2 -5.42 18.51 1.98
C LEU A 2 -6.28 17.48 1.24
N MET A 3 -6.02 17.28 -0.05
CA MET A 3 -6.76 16.33 -0.89
C MET A 3 -5.97 15.04 -1.09
N THR A 4 -5.76 14.31 0.01
CA THR A 4 -4.92 13.09 0.04
C THR A 4 -5.74 11.81 0.15
N MET A 5 -6.96 11.89 0.68
CA MET A 5 -7.88 10.75 0.84
C MET A 5 -8.62 10.41 -0.47
N VAL A 6 -7.88 10.33 -1.58
CA VAL A 6 -8.44 10.06 -2.90
C VAL A 6 -7.61 9.00 -3.62
N ASP A 7 -8.30 8.14 -4.38
CA ASP A 7 -7.62 7.10 -5.13
C ASP A 7 -6.81 7.67 -6.31
N GLY A 8 -5.89 6.86 -6.82
CA GLY A 8 -5.05 7.25 -7.96
C GLY A 8 -5.84 7.53 -9.25
N LYS A 9 -7.04 6.97 -9.43
CA LYS A 9 -7.87 7.24 -10.62
C LYS A 9 -8.48 8.63 -10.56
N VAL A 10 -8.97 9.06 -9.39
CA VAL A 10 -9.45 10.42 -9.17
C VAL A 10 -8.33 11.41 -9.41
N ILE A 11 -7.13 11.15 -8.88
CA ILE A 11 -5.95 12.01 -9.11
C ILE A 11 -5.60 12.09 -10.60
N ASN A 12 -5.63 10.96 -11.32
CA ASN A 12 -5.38 10.95 -12.76
C ASN A 12 -6.37 11.83 -13.53
N THR A 13 -7.66 11.80 -13.16
CA THR A 13 -8.67 12.70 -13.73
C THR A 13 -8.38 14.16 -13.42
N LEU A 14 -8.04 14.48 -12.15
CA LEU A 14 -7.76 15.85 -11.71
C LEU A 14 -6.49 16.45 -12.34
N THR A 15 -5.52 15.60 -12.68
CA THR A 15 -4.23 16.01 -13.25
C THR A 15 -4.14 15.81 -14.76
N GLU A 16 -5.25 15.38 -15.38
CA GLU A 16 -5.33 15.00 -16.80
C GLU A 16 -4.19 14.06 -17.21
N THR A 17 -3.90 13.07 -16.36
CA THR A 17 -2.80 12.11 -16.53
C THR A 17 -3.35 10.73 -16.87
N SER A 18 -2.70 10.03 -17.80
CA SER A 18 -2.93 8.60 -18.00
C SER A 18 -2.50 7.80 -16.76
N SER A 19 -3.22 6.72 -16.44
CA SER A 19 -2.88 5.80 -15.34
C SER A 19 -1.55 5.06 -15.52
N GLN A 20 -0.96 5.14 -16.71
CA GLN A 20 0.36 4.58 -17.04
C GLN A 20 1.51 5.58 -16.83
N LEU A 21 1.22 6.86 -16.64
CA LEU A 21 2.23 7.89 -16.40
C LEU A 21 2.28 8.24 -14.91
N CYS A 22 3.42 8.73 -14.45
CA CYS A 22 3.47 9.36 -13.14
C CYS A 22 2.79 10.74 -13.21
N TYR A 23 1.81 11.02 -12.34
CA TYR A 23 1.16 12.34 -12.34
C TYR A 23 2.05 13.47 -11.81
N ILE A 24 3.16 13.15 -11.13
CA ILE A 24 4.11 14.15 -10.59
C ILE A 24 5.08 14.63 -11.67
N CYS A 25 5.73 13.71 -12.38
CA CYS A 25 6.78 14.05 -13.36
C CYS A 25 6.41 13.73 -14.82
N LYS A 26 5.23 13.17 -15.06
CA LYS A 26 4.75 12.69 -16.38
C LYS A 26 5.67 11.65 -17.05
N CYS A 27 6.59 11.04 -16.30
CA CYS A 27 7.44 9.97 -16.79
C CYS A 27 6.59 8.79 -17.26
N ASN A 28 6.99 8.22 -18.39
CA ASN A 28 6.29 7.12 -19.06
C ASN A 28 6.93 5.76 -18.74
N PRO A 29 6.21 4.64 -18.91
CA PRO A 29 6.73 3.32 -18.56
C PRO A 29 8.05 2.95 -19.25
N THR A 30 8.33 3.51 -20.44
CA THR A 30 9.57 3.25 -21.16
C THR A 30 10.80 3.93 -20.54
N ASN A 31 10.60 4.94 -19.70
CA ASN A 31 11.67 5.70 -19.06
C ASN A 31 11.73 5.48 -17.53
N MET A 32 10.72 4.86 -16.91
CA MET A 32 10.65 4.68 -15.45
C MET A 32 11.78 3.83 -14.84
N ASN A 33 12.46 3.00 -15.62
CA ASN A 33 13.61 2.21 -15.16
C ASN A 33 14.96 2.88 -15.48
N ASP A 34 14.97 3.99 -16.21
CA ASP A 34 16.19 4.72 -16.58
C ASP A 34 16.45 5.81 -15.54
N LEU A 35 17.10 5.41 -14.43
CA LEU A 35 17.27 6.26 -13.25
C LEU A 35 18.07 7.54 -13.53
N ASP A 36 18.99 7.50 -14.49
CA ASP A 36 19.76 8.66 -14.90
C ASP A 36 18.90 9.67 -15.67
N ASN A 37 18.07 9.17 -16.59
CA ASN A 37 17.20 10.01 -17.40
C ASN A 37 15.98 10.54 -16.64
N ILE A 38 15.57 9.89 -15.54
CA ILE A 38 14.46 10.35 -14.68
C ILE A 38 14.69 11.77 -14.16
N LYS A 39 15.94 12.17 -13.91
CA LYS A 39 16.30 13.53 -13.46
C LYS A 39 15.94 14.63 -14.46
N ARG A 40 15.69 14.28 -15.73
CA ARG A 40 15.29 15.23 -16.77
C ARG A 40 13.80 15.55 -16.77
N PHE A 41 12.98 14.73 -16.11
CA PHE A 41 11.54 14.96 -16.04
C PHE A 41 11.24 16.05 -15.03
N VAL A 42 10.54 17.09 -15.47
CA VAL A 42 10.15 18.21 -14.61
C VAL A 42 9.08 17.75 -13.64
N VAL A 43 9.34 17.96 -12.35
CA VAL A 43 8.40 17.70 -11.27
C VAL A 43 7.38 18.83 -11.22
N ASN A 44 6.11 18.47 -11.25
CA ASN A 44 5.02 19.39 -10.93
C ASN A 44 4.78 19.38 -9.41
N GLU A 45 5.29 20.40 -8.72
CA GLU A 45 5.19 20.55 -7.27
C GLU A 45 3.73 20.67 -6.79
N ASP A 46 2.84 21.26 -7.59
CA ASP A 46 1.41 21.36 -7.25
C ASP A 46 0.75 19.99 -7.11
N ASN A 47 1.27 18.97 -7.78
CA ASN A 47 0.75 17.62 -7.72
C ASN A 47 1.23 16.83 -6.48
N VAL A 48 2.20 17.36 -5.74
CA VAL A 48 2.70 16.74 -4.50
C VAL A 48 1.63 16.78 -3.41
N LYS A 49 0.72 17.77 -3.44
CA LYS A 49 -0.41 17.91 -2.49
C LYS A 49 -1.37 16.72 -2.45
N TYR A 50 -1.39 15.89 -3.50
CA TYR A 50 -2.21 14.68 -3.54
C TYR A 50 -1.60 13.53 -2.73
N GLY A 51 -0.37 13.68 -2.26
CA GLY A 51 0.31 12.72 -1.40
C GLY A 51 0.54 11.36 -2.05
N MET A 52 0.57 10.33 -1.21
CA MET A 52 0.58 8.95 -1.64
C MET A 52 -0.35 8.08 -0.80
N SER A 53 -1.01 7.15 -1.49
CA SER A 53 -1.87 6.15 -0.90
C SER A 53 -1.02 5.00 -0.33
N SER A 54 -1.06 4.82 0.99
CA SER A 54 -0.42 3.67 1.65
C SER A 54 -1.14 2.35 1.34
N LEU A 55 -2.47 2.33 1.30
CA LEU A 55 -3.27 1.14 0.94
C LEU A 55 -2.92 0.61 -0.44
N HIS A 56 -2.99 1.48 -1.45
CA HIS A 56 -2.73 1.07 -2.81
C HIS A 56 -1.25 0.80 -3.02
N ALA A 57 -0.34 1.37 -2.23
CA ALA A 57 1.07 0.99 -2.24
C ALA A 57 1.21 -0.52 -1.95
N TRP A 58 0.67 -1.01 -0.83
CA TRP A 58 0.72 -2.44 -0.48
C TRP A 58 0.22 -3.34 -1.62
N ILE A 59 -0.94 -3.00 -2.19
CA ILE A 59 -1.55 -3.77 -3.27
C ILE A 59 -0.68 -3.73 -4.53
N LYS A 60 -0.15 -2.56 -4.92
CA LYS A 60 0.64 -2.40 -6.14
C LYS A 60 1.99 -3.07 -6.06
N PHE A 61 2.64 -3.07 -4.90
CA PHE A 61 3.87 -3.82 -4.67
C PHE A 61 3.63 -5.34 -4.71
N LEU A 62 2.52 -5.83 -4.13
CA LEU A 62 2.11 -7.23 -4.27
C LEU A 62 1.93 -7.62 -5.75
N GLU A 63 1.13 -6.84 -6.49
CA GLU A 63 0.88 -7.08 -7.92
C GLU A 63 2.19 -7.07 -8.74
N LEU A 64 3.10 -6.14 -8.43
CA LEU A 64 4.41 -6.06 -9.08
C LEU A 64 5.21 -7.35 -8.87
N VAL A 65 5.37 -7.78 -7.61
CA VAL A 65 6.14 -8.98 -7.26
C VAL A 65 5.55 -10.21 -7.95
N LEU A 66 4.23 -10.39 -7.90
CA LEU A 66 3.54 -11.50 -8.55
C LEU A 66 3.75 -11.49 -10.07
N HIS A 67 3.56 -10.35 -10.73
CA HIS A 67 3.72 -10.26 -12.18
C HIS A 67 5.15 -10.46 -12.66
N ILE A 68 6.16 -10.06 -11.88
CA ILE A 68 7.56 -10.38 -12.17
C ILE A 68 7.76 -11.88 -12.01
N ALA A 69 7.32 -12.46 -10.90
CA ALA A 69 7.49 -13.88 -10.61
C ALA A 69 6.86 -14.78 -11.69
N TYR A 70 5.67 -14.42 -12.20
CA TYR A 70 5.01 -15.19 -13.27
C TYR A 70 5.77 -15.16 -14.60
N LYS A 71 6.59 -14.11 -14.82
CA LYS A 71 7.32 -13.89 -16.07
C LYS A 71 8.80 -14.23 -16.00
N LEU A 72 9.33 -14.46 -14.80
CA LEU A 72 10.76 -14.52 -14.52
C LEU A 72 11.52 -15.49 -15.44
N GLU A 73 11.00 -16.70 -15.62
CA GLU A 73 11.60 -17.72 -16.49
C GLU A 73 11.05 -17.71 -17.92
N SER A 74 9.79 -17.31 -18.08
CA SER A 74 9.04 -17.53 -19.34
C SER A 74 9.10 -16.35 -20.31
N ALA A 75 9.18 -15.13 -19.81
CA ALA A 75 9.15 -13.91 -20.63
C ALA A 75 9.78 -12.71 -19.89
N PRO A 76 11.08 -12.73 -19.57
CA PRO A 76 11.77 -11.59 -18.98
C PRO A 76 12.03 -10.50 -20.04
N THR A 77 10.96 -9.96 -20.62
CA THR A 77 11.02 -9.01 -21.72
C THR A 77 9.90 -7.98 -21.65
N THR A 78 10.19 -6.81 -22.18
CA THR A 78 9.22 -5.72 -22.40
C THR A 78 8.36 -5.93 -23.64
N LYS A 79 8.74 -6.88 -24.51
CA LYS A 79 8.04 -7.17 -25.77
C LYS A 79 6.72 -7.90 -25.54
N ARG A 80 5.85 -7.86 -26.55
CA ARG A 80 4.59 -8.60 -26.55
C ARG A 80 4.86 -10.10 -26.43
N THR A 81 4.26 -10.72 -25.43
CA THR A 81 4.38 -12.14 -25.13
C THR A 81 3.75 -13.01 -26.23
N THR A 82 4.47 -14.03 -26.69
CA THR A 82 3.96 -15.02 -27.66
C THR A 82 2.89 -15.93 -27.04
N SER A 83 2.13 -16.63 -27.87
CA SER A 83 1.11 -17.57 -27.40
C SER A 83 1.69 -18.70 -26.54
N GLU A 84 2.90 -19.16 -26.84
CA GLU A 84 3.59 -20.19 -26.05
C GLU A 84 4.02 -19.65 -24.69
N GLN A 85 4.65 -18.47 -24.67
CA GLN A 85 5.06 -17.82 -23.42
C GLN A 85 3.86 -17.54 -22.51
N LYS A 86 2.69 -17.17 -23.07
CA LYS A 86 1.46 -16.99 -22.29
C LYS A 86 1.02 -18.25 -21.56
N LYS A 87 1.16 -19.43 -22.20
CA LYS A 87 0.84 -20.71 -21.54
C LYS A 87 1.78 -20.98 -20.37
N LYS A 88 3.09 -20.80 -20.57
CA LYS A 88 4.10 -20.98 -19.51
C LYS A 88 3.88 -20.02 -18.33
N ILE A 89 3.54 -18.75 -18.61
CA ILE A 89 3.18 -17.77 -17.57
C ILE A 89 1.95 -18.22 -16.79
N GLU A 90 0.92 -18.75 -17.45
CA GLU A 90 -0.30 -19.22 -16.79
C GLU A 90 -0.03 -20.46 -15.93
N GLU A 91 0.81 -21.39 -16.39
CA GLU A 91 1.28 -22.54 -15.61
C GLU A 91 2.05 -22.07 -14.36
N LYS A 92 3.03 -21.16 -14.52
CA LYS A 92 3.80 -20.62 -13.40
C LYS A 92 2.94 -19.82 -12.42
N LYS A 93 1.95 -19.09 -12.93
CA LYS A 93 0.95 -18.39 -12.11
C LYS A 93 0.16 -19.36 -11.24
N LYS A 94 -0.31 -20.49 -11.79
CA LYS A 94 -1.04 -21.52 -11.02
C LYS A 94 -0.15 -22.17 -9.97
N GLU A 95 1.10 -22.48 -10.31
CA GLU A 95 2.09 -23.02 -9.38
C GLU A 95 2.31 -22.09 -8.18
N ILE A 96 2.63 -20.81 -8.43
CA ILE A 96 2.87 -19.82 -7.37
C ILE A 96 1.59 -19.59 -6.54
N GLN A 97 0.42 -19.50 -7.17
CA GLN A 97 -0.86 -19.37 -6.45
C GLN A 97 -1.11 -20.56 -5.51
N PHE A 98 -0.81 -21.78 -5.96
CA PHE A 98 -0.97 -22.99 -5.16
C PHE A 98 -0.01 -23.01 -3.97
N ARG A 99 1.27 -22.70 -4.19
CA ARG A 99 2.28 -22.63 -3.13
C ARG A 99 1.96 -21.55 -2.08
N LEU A 100 1.59 -20.34 -2.51
CA LEU A 100 1.18 -19.26 -1.60
C LEU A 100 -0.06 -19.63 -0.77
N TRP A 101 -1.00 -20.37 -1.35
CA TRP A 101 -2.16 -20.85 -0.62
C TRP A 101 -1.80 -21.94 0.39
N ASN A 102 -1.05 -22.96 -0.01
CA ASN A 102 -0.75 -24.09 0.86
C ASN A 102 0.25 -23.76 1.97
N GLU A 103 1.29 -22.98 1.65
CA GLU A 103 2.40 -22.73 2.56
C GLU A 103 2.14 -21.50 3.45
N LEU A 104 1.36 -20.53 2.98
CA LEU A 104 1.10 -19.28 3.72
C LEU A 104 -0.39 -19.00 3.97
N GLY A 105 -1.32 -19.76 3.39
CA GLY A 105 -2.76 -19.50 3.51
C GLY A 105 -3.17 -18.18 2.84
N ILE A 106 -2.47 -17.78 1.77
CA ILE A 106 -2.69 -16.51 1.07
C ILE A 106 -3.26 -16.77 -0.32
N LYS A 107 -4.44 -16.20 -0.60
CA LYS A 107 -5.10 -16.30 -1.90
C LYS A 107 -4.87 -15.03 -2.72
N VAL A 108 -4.14 -15.14 -3.82
CA VAL A 108 -3.78 -14.02 -4.70
C VAL A 108 -4.35 -14.18 -6.11
N ASP A 109 -4.51 -13.06 -6.82
CA ASP A 109 -4.80 -13.01 -8.25
C ASP A 109 -6.06 -13.79 -8.71
N LYS A 110 -7.08 -13.85 -7.85
CA LYS A 110 -8.40 -14.39 -8.18
C LYS A 110 -9.43 -13.27 -8.26
N VAL A 111 -10.24 -13.27 -9.32
CA VAL A 111 -11.39 -12.36 -9.44
C VAL A 111 -12.51 -12.87 -8.52
N VAL A 112 -13.03 -11.98 -7.68
CA VAL A 112 -14.15 -12.24 -6.78
C VAL A 112 -15.34 -11.43 -7.27
N GLN A 113 -16.39 -12.12 -7.71
CA GLN A 113 -17.62 -11.50 -8.22
C GLN A 113 -18.16 -10.47 -7.21
N GLY A 114 -18.41 -9.25 -7.67
CA GLY A 114 -18.91 -8.14 -6.85
C GLY A 114 -17.93 -7.52 -5.84
N ARG A 115 -16.68 -8.01 -5.73
CA ARG A 115 -15.68 -7.48 -4.77
C ARG A 115 -14.32 -7.13 -5.38
N GLY A 116 -14.13 -7.34 -6.68
CA GLY A 116 -12.87 -7.03 -7.37
C GLY A 116 -11.91 -8.20 -7.39
N THR A 117 -10.68 -8.01 -6.92
CA THR A 117 -9.63 -9.04 -6.89
C THR A 117 -9.38 -9.51 -5.46
N SER A 118 -8.78 -10.69 -5.29
CA SER A 118 -8.34 -11.18 -3.99
C SER A 118 -7.12 -10.43 -3.42
N ASN A 119 -6.49 -9.55 -4.21
CA ASN A 119 -5.33 -8.76 -3.81
C ASN A 119 -5.77 -7.56 -2.96
N THR A 120 -6.18 -7.84 -1.73
CA THR A 120 -6.58 -6.82 -0.76
C THR A 120 -5.38 -6.31 0.04
N GLY A 121 -5.52 -5.16 0.71
CA GLY A 121 -4.49 -4.66 1.64
C GLY A 121 -4.10 -5.68 2.70
N ASN A 122 -5.06 -6.43 3.25
CA ASN A 122 -4.79 -7.50 4.21
C ASN A 122 -3.93 -8.64 3.62
N VAL A 123 -4.20 -9.02 2.36
CA VAL A 123 -3.41 -10.03 1.65
C VAL A 123 -1.99 -9.54 1.40
N ALA A 124 -1.83 -8.29 0.97
CA ALA A 124 -0.52 -7.69 0.75
C ALA A 124 0.31 -7.58 2.05
N ARG A 125 -0.28 -7.12 3.15
CA ARG A 125 0.41 -7.06 4.46
C ARG A 125 0.87 -8.45 4.94
N ARG A 126 0.02 -9.48 4.79
CA ARG A 126 0.39 -10.87 5.11
C ARG A 126 1.52 -11.39 4.21
N PHE A 127 1.50 -11.03 2.93
CA PHE A 127 2.50 -11.44 1.95
C PHE A 127 3.89 -10.91 2.33
N PHE A 128 4.02 -9.62 2.62
CA PHE A 128 5.29 -8.99 3.00
C PHE A 128 5.73 -9.23 4.45
N ARG A 129 4.90 -9.88 5.28
CA ARG A 129 5.30 -10.28 6.64
C ARG A 129 6.28 -11.46 6.65
N ASN A 130 6.28 -12.29 5.61
CA ASN A 130 7.17 -13.45 5.50
C ASN A 130 7.91 -13.42 4.15
N THR A 131 8.79 -12.43 3.99
CA THR A 131 9.56 -12.19 2.76
C THR A 131 10.47 -13.34 2.38
N GLU A 132 11.04 -14.07 3.35
CA GLU A 132 11.87 -15.26 3.12
C GLU A 132 11.08 -16.34 2.36
N LYS A 133 9.91 -16.71 2.89
CA LYS A 133 9.06 -17.71 2.25
C LYS A 133 8.52 -17.24 0.90
N VAL A 134 8.20 -15.96 0.79
CA VAL A 134 7.80 -15.36 -0.49
C VAL A 134 8.94 -15.41 -1.51
N ALA A 135 10.18 -15.09 -1.13
CA ALA A 135 11.34 -15.17 -1.99
C ALA A 135 11.55 -16.60 -2.52
N GLU A 136 11.44 -17.59 -1.63
CA GLU A 136 11.52 -19.02 -1.96
C GLU A 136 10.43 -19.45 -2.96
N ILE A 137 9.19 -19.00 -2.76
CA ILE A 137 8.06 -19.37 -3.62
C ILE A 137 8.13 -18.67 -4.98
N THR A 138 8.49 -17.38 -5.00
CA THR A 138 8.40 -16.52 -6.19
C THR A 138 9.69 -16.44 -7.00
N GLY A 139 10.83 -16.83 -6.42
CA GLY A 139 12.16 -16.66 -7.00
C GLY A 139 12.65 -15.22 -7.04
N ILE A 140 11.96 -14.29 -6.36
CA ILE A 140 12.35 -12.89 -6.29
C ILE A 140 13.46 -12.69 -5.27
N ASN A 141 14.36 -11.74 -5.54
CA ASN A 141 15.47 -11.40 -4.67
C ASN A 141 14.97 -11.00 -3.27
N LEU A 142 15.43 -11.74 -2.26
CA LEU A 142 15.02 -11.56 -0.87
C LEU A 142 15.32 -10.15 -0.35
N ASN A 143 16.50 -9.61 -0.65
CA ASN A 143 16.87 -8.26 -0.22
C ASN A 143 15.87 -7.22 -0.77
N LEU A 144 15.53 -7.31 -2.06
CA LEU A 144 14.52 -6.43 -2.65
C LEU A 144 13.15 -6.54 -1.96
N LEU A 145 12.70 -7.75 -1.62
CA LEU A 145 11.44 -7.95 -0.89
C LEU A 145 11.47 -7.38 0.52
N ASN A 146 12.59 -7.51 1.23
CA ASN A 146 12.79 -6.90 2.55
C ASN A 146 12.70 -5.38 2.45
N ARG A 147 13.40 -4.76 1.48
CA ARG A 147 13.34 -3.31 1.27
C ARG A 147 11.94 -2.81 0.92
N PHE A 148 11.21 -3.56 0.09
CA PHE A 148 9.80 -3.26 -0.18
C PHE A 148 8.95 -3.33 1.10
N SER A 149 9.12 -4.36 1.92
CA SER A 149 8.42 -4.50 3.20
C SER A 149 8.73 -3.34 4.15
N THR A 150 9.99 -2.94 4.27
CA THR A 150 10.44 -1.81 5.08
C THR A 150 9.80 -0.50 4.61
N ILE A 151 9.88 -0.17 3.32
CA ILE A 151 9.28 1.04 2.75
C ILE A 151 7.77 1.08 3.02
N LEU A 152 7.07 -0.02 2.75
CA LEU A 152 5.63 -0.11 2.93
C LEU A 152 5.23 0.03 4.42
N THR A 153 6.05 -0.49 5.33
CA THR A 153 5.86 -0.35 6.78
C THR A 153 6.04 1.10 7.21
N VAL A 154 7.13 1.75 6.78
CA VAL A 154 7.45 3.15 7.11
C VAL A 154 6.36 4.11 6.63
N ILE A 155 5.90 4.01 5.38
CA ILE A 155 4.85 4.90 4.88
C ILE A 155 3.48 4.66 5.54
N SER A 156 3.28 3.51 6.20
CA SER A 156 2.01 3.12 6.82
C SER A 156 2.00 3.28 8.34
N CYS A 157 3.14 3.47 8.99
CA CYS A 157 3.24 3.46 10.46
C CYS A 157 2.58 4.69 11.12
N GLY A 158 2.51 5.82 10.42
CA GLY A 158 1.92 7.05 10.94
C GLY A 158 2.85 7.89 11.81
N SER A 159 4.13 7.51 11.95
CA SER A 159 5.20 8.28 12.58
C SER A 159 5.91 9.20 11.60
N GLU A 160 6.61 10.22 12.11
CA GLU A 160 7.39 11.14 11.28
C GLU A 160 8.58 10.42 10.61
N ILE A 161 8.74 10.63 9.30
CA ILE A 161 9.73 9.93 8.48
C ILE A 161 10.89 10.89 8.20
N ASN A 162 12.13 10.43 8.41
CA ASN A 162 13.30 11.15 7.95
C ASN A 162 13.35 11.11 6.42
N TYR A 163 13.07 12.24 5.76
CA TYR A 163 12.96 12.27 4.31
C TYR A 163 14.30 12.04 3.59
N ASP A 164 15.44 12.42 4.19
CA ASP A 164 16.78 12.24 3.60
C ASP A 164 17.19 10.76 3.65
N GLU A 165 17.02 10.12 4.82
CA GLU A 165 17.28 8.68 4.98
C GLU A 165 16.33 7.85 4.11
N PHE A 166 15.05 8.22 4.05
CA PHE A 166 14.08 7.59 3.16
C PHE A 166 14.48 7.76 1.68
N GLU A 167 14.96 8.94 1.27
CA GLU A 167 15.40 9.19 -0.10
C GLU A 167 16.53 8.26 -0.52
N ASN A 168 17.56 8.13 0.32
CA ASN A 168 18.69 7.24 0.06
C ASN A 168 18.21 5.78 0.01
N TYR A 169 17.43 5.35 0.99
CA TYR A 169 16.90 3.99 1.03
C TYR A 169 16.03 3.67 -0.20
N ALA A 170 15.21 4.61 -0.63
CA ALA A 170 14.35 4.47 -1.81
C ALA A 170 15.14 4.41 -3.12
N LYS A 171 16.18 5.25 -3.28
CA LYS A 171 17.08 5.24 -4.43
C LYS A 171 17.84 3.92 -4.55
N ASP A 172 18.46 3.46 -3.48
CA ASP A 172 19.15 2.16 -3.44
C ASP A 172 18.20 1.00 -3.81
N THR A 173 16.95 1.09 -3.36
CA THR A 173 15.91 0.11 -3.69
C THR A 173 15.56 0.15 -5.19
N ALA A 174 15.48 1.34 -5.77
CA ALA A 174 15.23 1.51 -7.21
C ALA A 174 16.40 0.96 -8.05
N GLU A 175 17.64 1.21 -7.63
CA GLU A 175 18.84 0.65 -8.27
C GLU A 175 18.86 -0.88 -8.19
N LEU A 176 18.56 -1.44 -7.02
CA LEU A 176 18.45 -2.90 -6.84
C LEU A 176 17.36 -3.50 -7.72
N TYR A 177 16.20 -2.82 -7.81
CA TYR A 177 15.10 -3.24 -8.68
C TYR A 177 15.53 -3.26 -10.16
N VAL A 178 16.14 -2.18 -10.65
CA VAL A 178 16.59 -2.07 -12.03
C VAL A 178 17.69 -3.12 -12.30
N LYS A 179 18.64 -3.31 -11.39
CA LYS A 179 19.70 -4.31 -11.53
C LYS A 179 19.17 -5.72 -11.77
N HIS A 180 18.14 -6.16 -11.04
CA HIS A 180 17.60 -7.51 -11.15
C HIS A 180 16.46 -7.66 -12.16
N TYR A 181 15.65 -6.62 -12.34
CA TYR A 181 14.36 -6.71 -13.03
C TYR A 181 14.13 -5.58 -14.05
N ASN A 182 15.20 -5.01 -14.65
CA ASN A 182 15.09 -3.94 -15.66
C ASN A 182 14.13 -4.24 -16.81
N TRP A 183 13.98 -5.53 -17.16
CA TRP A 183 13.08 -5.98 -18.22
C TRP A 183 11.58 -5.84 -17.88
N TYR A 184 11.22 -5.65 -16.61
CA TYR A 184 9.87 -5.32 -16.19
C TYR A 184 9.79 -3.82 -15.91
N ARG A 185 8.89 -3.11 -16.60
CA ARG A 185 8.74 -1.67 -16.42
C ARG A 185 8.12 -1.38 -15.05
N MET A 186 8.78 -0.56 -14.25
CA MET A 186 8.29 -0.14 -12.94
C MET A 186 6.91 0.51 -13.08
N PRO A 187 5.89 0.10 -12.30
CA PRO A 187 4.58 0.75 -12.39
C PRO A 187 4.60 2.16 -11.79
N PRO A 188 3.71 3.07 -12.24
CA PRO A 188 3.70 4.47 -11.81
C PRO A 188 3.60 4.68 -10.30
N SER A 189 2.84 3.83 -9.60
CA SER A 189 2.71 3.89 -8.14
C SER A 189 4.02 3.59 -7.41
N ILE A 190 4.81 2.63 -7.91
CA ILE A 190 6.10 2.25 -7.34
C ILE A 190 7.13 3.33 -7.68
N HIS A 191 7.14 3.79 -8.94
CA HIS A 191 7.98 4.92 -9.36
C HIS A 191 7.74 6.15 -8.49
N LYS A 192 6.47 6.49 -8.22
CA LYS A 192 6.13 7.60 -7.32
C LYS A 192 6.74 7.41 -5.94
N ILE A 193 6.67 6.22 -5.36
CA ILE A 193 7.19 5.95 -4.02
C ILE A 193 8.72 5.97 -4.00
N LEU A 194 9.38 5.31 -4.96
CA LEU A 194 10.83 5.18 -4.95
C LEU A 194 11.56 6.45 -5.42
N ILE A 195 10.97 7.23 -6.32
CA ILE A 195 11.61 8.40 -6.93
C ILE A 195 11.11 9.72 -6.31
N HIS A 196 9.81 9.81 -5.99
CA HIS A 196 9.20 11.04 -5.50
C HIS A 196 8.74 10.94 -4.04
N GLY A 197 8.95 9.79 -3.37
CA GLY A 197 8.46 9.55 -2.02
C GLY A 197 9.04 10.54 -1.00
N SER A 198 10.35 10.80 -1.04
CA SER A 198 10.98 11.78 -0.15
C SER A 198 10.41 13.18 -0.34
N LEU A 199 10.21 13.61 -1.59
CA LEU A 199 9.59 14.90 -1.90
C LEU A 199 8.15 14.99 -1.35
N ILE A 200 7.37 13.92 -1.46
CA ILE A 200 6.01 13.87 -0.91
C ILE A 200 6.05 13.95 0.62
N ILE A 201 6.93 13.18 1.26
CA ILE A 201 7.10 13.18 2.72
C ILE A 201 7.50 14.56 3.22
N LYS A 202 8.48 15.19 2.56
CA LYS A 202 8.99 16.53 2.91
C LYS A 202 7.90 17.62 2.85
N ASN A 203 6.95 17.49 1.92
CA ASN A 203 5.85 18.46 1.75
C ASN A 203 4.56 18.06 2.47
N ALA A 204 4.54 16.90 3.15
CA ALA A 204 3.38 16.46 3.90
C ALA A 204 3.28 17.21 5.23
N LEU A 205 2.08 17.72 5.55
CA LEU A 205 1.84 18.43 6.81
C LEU A 205 1.89 17.51 8.03
N VAL A 206 1.51 16.25 7.84
CA VAL A 206 1.47 15.20 8.86
C VAL A 206 1.98 13.91 8.24
N PRO A 207 2.41 12.92 9.04
CA PRO A 207 2.90 11.64 8.54
C PRO A 207 1.96 11.00 7.51
N ILE A 208 2.55 10.41 6.45
CA ILE A 208 1.80 9.83 5.32
C ILE A 208 0.77 8.79 5.78
N GLY A 209 1.11 7.98 6.80
CA GLY A 209 0.19 6.98 7.35
C GLY A 209 -1.11 7.59 7.89
N GLN A 210 -1.07 8.83 8.38
CA GLN A 210 -2.24 9.55 8.90
C GLN A 210 -3.08 10.21 7.78
N LEU A 211 -2.49 10.40 6.59
CA LEU A 211 -3.16 10.97 5.41
C LEU A 211 -3.86 9.91 4.53
N SER A 212 -3.91 8.67 4.99
CA SER A 212 -4.36 7.50 4.24
C SER A 212 -5.86 7.54 3.90
N GLU A 213 -6.21 7.12 2.69
CA GLU A 213 -7.61 6.93 2.31
C GLU A 213 -8.28 5.70 2.95
N GLU A 214 -7.51 4.81 3.61
CA GLU A 214 -8.06 3.60 4.27
C GLU A 214 -9.19 3.94 5.25
N ALA A 215 -9.06 5.04 5.99
CA ALA A 215 -10.06 5.47 6.96
C ALA A 215 -11.40 5.82 6.28
N GLN A 216 -11.35 6.51 5.14
CA GLN A 216 -12.54 6.85 4.37
C GLN A 216 -13.14 5.61 3.69
N GLU A 217 -12.32 4.75 3.09
CA GLU A 217 -12.80 3.51 2.47
C GLU A 217 -13.44 2.55 3.49
N ALA A 218 -12.88 2.48 4.71
CA ALA A 218 -13.46 1.69 5.79
C ALA A 218 -14.86 2.21 6.19
N SER A 219 -15.10 3.52 6.08
CA SER A 219 -16.40 4.13 6.36
C SER A 219 -17.51 3.65 5.40
N ASN A 220 -17.17 3.14 4.20
CA ASN A 220 -18.15 2.53 3.31
C ASN A 220 -18.85 1.30 3.94
N LYS A 221 -18.17 0.58 4.84
CA LYS A 221 -18.80 -0.52 5.61
C LYS A 221 -19.87 0.02 6.56
N ASN A 222 -19.59 1.16 7.21
CA ASN A 222 -20.56 1.83 8.07
C ASN A 222 -21.75 2.33 7.25
N TYR A 223 -21.51 2.95 6.09
CA TYR A 223 -22.56 3.38 5.18
C TYR A 223 -23.52 2.23 4.82
N ASN A 224 -22.99 1.08 4.39
CA ASN A 224 -23.81 -0.08 4.05
C ASN A 224 -24.62 -0.57 5.27
N ARG A 225 -23.97 -0.69 6.44
CA ARG A 225 -24.63 -1.10 7.69
C ARG A 225 -25.73 -0.14 8.12
N PHE A 226 -25.50 1.18 8.02
CA PHE A 226 -26.49 2.19 8.40
C PHE A 226 -27.67 2.19 7.43
N ARG A 227 -27.41 2.07 6.13
CA ARG A 227 -28.45 1.92 5.12
C ARG A 227 -29.31 0.67 5.34
N GLU A 228 -28.68 -0.47 5.65
CA GLU A 228 -29.40 -1.75 5.78
C GLU A 228 -30.23 -1.85 7.05
N HIS A 229 -29.69 -1.39 8.18
CA HIS A 229 -30.23 -1.67 9.51
C HIS A 229 -30.72 -0.45 10.30
N HIS A 230 -30.28 0.77 9.95
CA HIS A 230 -30.53 1.96 10.78
C HIS A 230 -31.39 3.03 10.09
N SER A 231 -31.51 2.97 8.76
CA SER A 231 -32.30 3.93 7.99
C SER A 231 -33.75 3.51 7.81
N ARG A 232 -34.66 4.49 7.82
CA ARG A 232 -36.06 4.31 7.44
C ARG A 232 -36.16 4.03 5.95
N LYS A 233 -36.91 2.98 5.61
CA LYS A 233 -37.10 2.49 4.22
C LYS A 233 -38.42 2.98 3.60
N SER A 234 -38.98 4.08 4.13
CA SER A 234 -40.24 4.66 3.65
C SER A 234 -40.07 5.58 2.44
N SER A 235 -38.90 6.21 2.28
CA SER A 235 -38.55 6.99 1.10
C SER A 235 -37.04 7.12 0.96
N ARG A 236 -36.55 7.40 -0.26
CA ARG A 236 -35.12 7.66 -0.49
C ARG A 236 -34.62 8.89 0.29
N ILE A 237 -35.47 9.91 0.46
CA ILE A 237 -35.15 11.10 1.24
C ILE A 237 -34.91 10.71 2.70
N HIS A 238 -35.83 9.96 3.31
CA HIS A 238 -35.68 9.50 4.69
C HIS A 238 -34.45 8.62 4.87
N THR A 239 -34.22 7.69 3.94
CA THR A 239 -33.03 6.84 3.94
C THR A 239 -31.75 7.68 3.94
N ASN A 240 -31.64 8.67 3.05
CA ASN A 240 -30.47 9.53 2.95
C ASN A 240 -30.29 10.43 4.18
N THR A 241 -31.38 11.00 4.70
CA THR A 241 -31.35 11.80 5.94
C THR A 241 -30.85 10.97 7.12
N ASP A 242 -31.34 9.74 7.28
CA ASP A 242 -30.93 8.88 8.39
C ASP A 242 -29.47 8.46 8.26
N ILE A 243 -29.02 8.05 7.06
CA ILE A 243 -27.61 7.71 6.82
C ILE A 243 -26.70 8.90 7.15
N PHE A 244 -27.07 10.10 6.71
CA PHE A 244 -26.30 11.32 6.98
C PHE A 244 -26.20 11.58 8.50
N ASN A 245 -27.31 11.53 9.21
CA ASN A 245 -27.35 11.73 10.65
C ASN A 245 -26.53 10.67 11.41
N PHE A 246 -26.63 9.39 11.01
CA PHE A 246 -25.83 8.32 11.62
C PHE A 246 -24.33 8.50 11.34
N LEU A 247 -23.94 8.96 10.15
CA LEU A 247 -22.54 9.27 9.85
C LEU A 247 -22.02 10.43 10.73
N LEU A 248 -22.81 11.49 10.92
CA LEU A 248 -22.46 12.59 11.83
C LEU A 248 -22.28 12.11 13.27
N VAL A 249 -23.25 11.37 13.82
CA VAL A 249 -23.15 10.80 15.18
C VAL A 249 -21.98 9.83 15.30
N SER A 250 -21.67 9.08 14.24
CA SER A 250 -20.55 8.13 14.26
C SER A 250 -19.18 8.83 14.29
N SER A 251 -19.09 10.03 13.71
CA SER A 251 -17.86 10.82 13.58
C SER A 251 -17.75 12.01 14.55
N ASP A 252 -18.76 12.19 15.41
CA ASP A 252 -18.75 13.21 16.46
C ASP A 252 -17.58 12.97 17.44
N PRO A 253 -16.66 13.94 17.61
CA PRO A 253 -15.48 13.76 18.46
C PRO A 253 -15.81 13.53 19.94
N LEU A 254 -16.81 14.24 20.47
CA LEU A 254 -17.21 14.13 21.87
C LEU A 254 -17.80 12.74 22.14
N ILE A 255 -18.75 12.31 21.30
CA ILE A 255 -19.33 10.97 21.42
C ILE A 255 -18.25 9.90 21.25
N THR A 256 -17.34 10.08 20.29
CA THR A 256 -16.25 9.13 20.04
C THR A 256 -15.30 9.03 21.24
N SER A 257 -14.96 10.14 21.89
CA SER A 257 -14.10 10.13 23.09
C SER A 257 -14.73 9.41 24.29
N LEU A 258 -16.06 9.33 24.35
CA LEU A 258 -16.79 8.66 25.42
C LEU A 258 -17.04 7.17 25.14
N ARG A 259 -16.87 6.73 23.89
CA ARG A 259 -17.01 5.31 23.52
C ARG A 259 -15.81 4.50 24.00
N THR A 260 -16.08 3.26 24.39
CA THR A 260 -15.03 2.27 24.66
C THR A 260 -14.16 2.10 23.41
N GLN A 261 -12.88 2.43 23.54
CA GLN A 261 -11.92 2.27 22.47
C GLN A 261 -11.41 0.83 22.45
N PRO A 262 -11.27 0.20 21.27
CA PRO A 262 -10.65 -1.11 21.17
C PRO A 262 -9.15 -1.01 21.55
N ASN A 263 -8.65 -2.04 22.24
CA ASN A 263 -7.22 -2.15 22.52
C ASN A 263 -6.45 -2.21 21.19
N LYS A 264 -5.46 -1.33 21.05
CA LYS A 264 -4.55 -1.36 19.90
C LYS A 264 -3.46 -2.39 20.15
N SER A 265 -3.29 -3.33 19.22
CA SER A 265 -2.13 -4.20 19.21
C SER A 265 -0.97 -3.45 18.54
N HIS A 266 0.12 -3.28 19.28
CA HIS A 266 1.34 -2.68 18.77
C HIS A 266 2.21 -3.77 18.18
N THR A 267 2.34 -3.81 16.85
CA THR A 267 3.33 -4.66 16.20
C THR A 267 4.68 -3.94 16.20
N LYS A 268 5.71 -4.60 16.76
CA LYS A 268 7.07 -4.06 16.77
C LYS A 268 7.56 -3.78 15.34
N LEU A 269 8.07 -2.57 15.13
CA LEU A 269 8.65 -2.17 13.85
C LEU A 269 10.00 -2.87 13.64
N PRO A 270 10.34 -3.27 12.40
CA PRO A 270 11.64 -3.84 12.13
C PRO A 270 12.74 -2.77 12.33
N PRO A 271 13.97 -3.16 12.74
CA PRO A 271 15.06 -2.21 13.01
C PRO A 271 15.37 -1.28 11.83
N GLU A 272 15.33 -1.80 10.59
CA GLU A 272 15.53 -0.99 9.39
C GLU A 272 14.45 0.09 9.22
N ALA A 273 13.20 -0.18 9.60
CA ALA A 273 12.15 0.82 9.54
C ALA A 273 12.36 1.91 10.59
N ILE A 274 12.80 1.54 11.79
CA ILE A 274 13.08 2.49 12.88
C ILE A 274 14.15 3.50 12.46
N HIS A 275 15.20 3.06 11.76
CA HIS A 275 16.25 3.95 11.24
C HIS A 275 15.73 5.02 10.26
N LEU A 276 14.61 4.76 9.59
CA LEU A 276 14.03 5.69 8.61
C LEU A 276 13.06 6.70 9.25
N LEU A 277 12.84 6.63 10.57
CA LEU A 277 11.86 7.45 11.28
C LEU A 277 12.56 8.45 12.20
N ASN A 278 11.95 9.63 12.35
CA ASN A 278 12.35 10.63 13.35
C ASN A 278 11.68 10.29 14.69
N ILE A 279 12.12 9.19 15.32
CA ILE A 279 11.51 8.76 16.59
C ILE A 279 12.23 9.44 17.76
N GLU A 280 11.49 10.19 18.59
CA GLU A 280 11.99 10.64 19.89
C GLU A 280 12.01 9.48 20.88
N SER A 281 13.01 9.43 21.77
CA SER A 281 13.23 8.32 22.72
C SER A 281 12.04 7.97 23.62
N SER A 282 11.06 8.87 23.77
CA SER A 282 9.80 8.63 24.49
C SER A 282 8.82 7.71 23.75
N GLU A 283 8.79 7.75 22.42
CA GLU A 283 7.89 6.91 21.60
C GLU A 283 8.40 5.47 21.49
N LEU A 284 9.72 5.23 21.62
CA LEU A 284 10.31 3.89 21.70
C LEU A 284 9.85 3.14 22.96
N ASN A 285 9.69 3.84 24.09
CA ASN A 285 9.28 3.22 25.35
C ASN A 285 7.82 2.73 25.30
N GLU A 286 6.90 3.44 24.63
CA GLU A 286 5.53 2.94 24.41
C GLU A 286 5.48 1.70 23.51
N ILE A 287 6.51 1.50 22.67
CA ILE A 287 6.67 0.33 21.80
C ILE A 287 7.29 -0.86 22.56
N GLU A 288 8.05 -0.62 23.64
CA GLU A 288 8.76 -1.66 24.41
C GLU A 288 8.03 -2.08 25.71
N THR A 289 7.21 -1.23 26.33
CA THR A 289 6.65 -1.51 27.67
C THR A 289 5.43 -2.43 27.72
N SER A 290 4.90 -2.93 26.58
CA SER A 290 3.69 -3.79 26.59
C SER A 290 3.96 -5.28 26.77
N ASP A 291 5.22 -5.72 26.87
CA ASP A 291 5.59 -7.13 26.97
C ASP A 291 5.55 -7.71 28.41
N GLY A 292 5.01 -6.96 29.38
CA GLY A 292 4.89 -7.40 30.77
C GLY A 292 3.48 -7.24 31.31
N GLU A 293 2.59 -8.20 31.03
CA GLU A 293 1.58 -8.77 31.95
C GLU A 293 0.56 -9.61 31.16
N ILE A 294 0.93 -10.83 30.80
CA ILE A 294 -0.06 -11.90 30.59
C ILE A 294 -0.43 -12.39 31.98
N ASN A 295 -1.45 -11.78 32.60
CA ASN A 295 -2.11 -12.37 33.75
C ASN A 295 -3.33 -13.18 33.30
N SER A 296 -3.24 -14.47 33.61
CA SER A 296 -4.30 -15.45 33.46
C SER A 296 -5.42 -15.21 34.48
N SER A 297 -6.59 -14.82 34.01
CA SER A 297 -7.91 -15.08 34.61
C SER A 297 -8.94 -14.48 33.64
N TYR A 298 -10.01 -15.13 33.22
CA TYR A 298 -10.97 -15.86 34.03
C TYR A 298 -11.62 -17.00 33.23
N SER A 299 -11.66 -18.15 33.89
CA SER A 299 -12.76 -19.10 33.85
C SER A 299 -14.02 -18.48 34.45
N GLU A 300 -15.10 -18.40 33.68
CA GLU A 300 -16.48 -18.83 33.95
C GLU A 300 -17.39 -18.43 32.79
#